data_AF-A0A816HEP8-F1
#
_entry.id   AF-A0A816HEP8-F1
#
_cell.length_a   1.000
_cell.length_b   1.000
_cell.length_c   1.000
_cell.angle_alpha   90.00
_cell.angle_beta   90.00
_cell.angle_gamma   90.00
#
_symmetry.space_group_name_H-M   'P 1'
#
loop_
_entity.id
_entity.type
_entity.pdbx_description
1 polymer ?
#
loop_
_entity_poly.entity_id
_entity_poly.type
_entity_poly.pdbx_seq_one_letter_code
_entity_poly.pdbx_strand_id
1 'polypeptide(L)'
;MTNDKKKSFRLRISILYCLQCYLHKNDFGKSMIVETFLPQNETAANQCTFGHLLIIGYLSKDIVTSWCSSIALAHLIADDEKYKKAILKVILTFDQSQTDVKTLMEISLNLLQNTSSSFRSRVGVLIFLCTWLSNCSLAVQTFLSIDNSVQYLVSQICAESVTDNRELLIQSLCSFALGLCLIFNNNQVESYSTESLKRLIYNRMGADLFEEKLRVLSKFECYLEALQKPQLILSKSSDLILDYEFARLHQTLQSSISCIILRQDINSIIQTSIDSMPINLYIQQTSTTITQSDDFMQERFEQINIHEKDEKQLMQNCDLDKMKILPFAQQIQEIKDTKAL
;
A
#
# COMPACT_ATOMS: atom_id res chain seq x y z
N MET A 1 -22.70 0.63 22.08
CA MET A 1 -22.20 1.24 20.82
C MET A 1 -20.68 1.18 20.63
N THR A 2 -19.87 0.59 21.53
CA THR A 2 -18.39 0.58 21.46
C THR A 2 -17.78 -0.71 20.90
N ASN A 3 -18.45 -1.85 21.04
CA ASN A 3 -17.89 -3.14 20.61
C ASN A 3 -18.04 -3.39 19.10
N ASP A 4 -19.18 -3.02 18.51
CA ASP A 4 -19.45 -3.25 17.08
C ASP A 4 -18.58 -2.39 16.17
N LYS A 5 -18.32 -1.14 16.55
CA LYS A 5 -17.37 -0.26 15.83
C LYS A 5 -15.94 -0.81 15.87
N LYS A 6 -15.52 -1.38 17.01
CA LYS A 6 -14.20 -2.01 17.16
C LYS A 6 -14.10 -3.31 16.35
N LYS A 7 -15.15 -4.14 16.35
CA LYS A 7 -15.25 -5.34 15.51
C LYS A 7 -15.20 -4.97 14.02
N SER A 8 -15.98 -3.98 13.60
CA SER A 8 -16.01 -3.48 12.21
C SER A 8 -14.64 -2.95 11.77
N PHE A 9 -13.95 -2.19 12.63
CA PHE A 9 -12.59 -1.73 12.36
C PHE A 9 -11.62 -2.90 12.14
N ARG A 10 -11.54 -3.84 13.09
CA ARG A 10 -10.65 -5.00 12.99
C ARG A 10 -10.92 -5.81 11.73
N LEU A 11 -12.20 -6.03 11.39
CA LEU A 11 -12.59 -6.74 10.18
C LEU A 11 -12.07 -6.04 8.92
N ARG A 12 -12.20 -4.71 8.80
CA ARG A 12 -11.67 -3.95 7.66
C ARG A 12 -10.16 -4.05 7.53
N ILE A 13 -9.42 -4.02 8.64
CA ILE A 13 -7.96 -4.19 8.64
C ILE A 13 -7.57 -5.62 8.25
N SER A 14 -8.30 -6.63 8.75
CA SER A 14 -8.09 -8.02 8.36
C SER A 14 -8.36 -8.25 6.87
N ILE A 15 -9.42 -7.66 6.31
CA ILE A 15 -9.72 -7.72 4.87
C ILE A 15 -8.60 -7.09 4.06
N LEU A 16 -8.12 -5.91 4.47
CA LEU A 16 -6.97 -5.26 3.81
C LEU A 16 -5.74 -6.17 3.84
N TYR A 17 -5.41 -6.74 4.99
CA TYR A 17 -4.25 -7.63 5.10
C TYR A 17 -4.39 -8.89 4.23
N CYS A 18 -5.57 -9.51 4.18
CA CYS A 18 -5.84 -10.62 3.27
C CYS A 18 -5.63 -10.22 1.80
N LEU A 19 -6.08 -9.02 1.41
CA LEU A 19 -5.87 -8.50 0.06
C LEU A 19 -4.39 -8.24 -0.22
N GLN A 20 -3.64 -7.68 0.73
CA GLN A 20 -2.19 -7.48 0.60
C GLN A 20 -1.47 -8.82 0.40
N CYS A 21 -1.81 -9.85 1.19
CA CYS A 21 -1.27 -11.19 1.03
C CYS A 21 -1.65 -11.78 -0.34
N TYR A 22 -2.90 -11.61 -0.79
CA TYR A 22 -3.35 -12.08 -2.09
C TYR A 22 -2.56 -11.44 -3.24
N LEU A 23 -2.19 -10.16 -3.13
CA LEU A 23 -1.47 -9.41 -4.17
C LEU A 23 0.06 -9.60 -4.11
N HIS A 24 0.60 -10.00 -2.96
CA HIS A 24 2.04 -10.13 -2.78
C HIS A 24 2.62 -11.20 -3.71
N LYS A 25 3.52 -10.79 -4.63
CA LYS A 25 4.13 -11.64 -5.66
C LYS A 25 3.12 -12.42 -6.53
N ASN A 26 1.87 -11.94 -6.61
CA ASN A 26 0.82 -12.58 -7.39
C ASN A 26 0.44 -11.70 -8.58
N ASP A 27 1.21 -11.82 -9.65
CA ASP A 27 1.01 -11.07 -10.88
C ASP A 27 -0.37 -11.32 -11.51
N PHE A 28 -0.81 -12.57 -11.54
CA PHE A 28 -2.14 -12.93 -12.06
C PHE A 28 -3.26 -12.22 -11.29
N GLY A 29 -3.21 -12.25 -9.96
CA GLY A 29 -4.20 -11.56 -9.11
C GLY A 29 -4.20 -10.05 -9.30
N LYS A 30 -3.03 -9.42 -9.45
CA LYS A 30 -2.91 -8.00 -9.79
C LYS A 30 -3.53 -7.70 -11.16
N SER A 31 -3.25 -8.51 -12.18
CA SER A 31 -3.82 -8.34 -13.53
C SER A 31 -5.34 -8.36 -13.52
N MET A 32 -5.92 -9.38 -12.86
CA MET A 32 -7.37 -9.55 -12.74
C MET A 32 -8.03 -8.31 -12.13
N ILE A 33 -7.43 -7.73 -11.08
CA ILE A 33 -7.97 -6.54 -10.44
C ILE A 33 -7.77 -5.29 -11.31
N VAL A 34 -6.58 -5.09 -11.89
CA VAL A 34 -6.30 -3.91 -12.74
C VAL A 34 -7.21 -3.87 -13.97
N GLU A 35 -7.51 -5.01 -14.58
CA GLU A 35 -8.44 -5.11 -15.71
C GLU A 35 -9.85 -4.64 -15.36
N THR A 36 -10.24 -4.67 -14.09
CA THR A 36 -11.56 -4.18 -13.65
C THR A 36 -11.69 -2.66 -13.60
N PHE A 37 -10.58 -1.92 -13.71
CA PHE A 37 -10.58 -0.45 -13.81
C PHE A 37 -10.69 0.04 -15.25
N LEU A 38 -10.40 -0.83 -16.22
CA LEU A 38 -10.40 -0.49 -17.63
C LEU A 38 -11.78 -0.78 -18.23
N PRO A 39 -12.25 0.01 -19.20
CA PRO A 39 -13.53 -0.24 -19.84
C PRO A 39 -13.52 -1.63 -20.49
N GLN A 40 -14.37 -2.52 -19.99
CA GLN A 40 -14.65 -3.81 -20.61
C GLN A 40 -15.85 -3.66 -21.56
N ASN A 41 -15.98 -4.58 -22.52
CA ASN A 41 -17.04 -4.57 -23.53
C ASN A 41 -18.43 -4.27 -22.92
N GLU A 42 -19.25 -3.51 -23.65
CA GLU A 42 -20.49 -2.81 -23.20
C GLU A 42 -21.51 -3.65 -22.41
N THR A 43 -21.40 -4.97 -22.41
CA THR A 43 -22.30 -5.90 -21.70
C THR A 43 -22.13 -5.93 -20.17
N ALA A 44 -21.06 -5.32 -19.62
CA ALA A 44 -20.79 -5.31 -18.17
C ALA A 44 -21.08 -3.97 -17.46
N ALA A 45 -21.62 -2.96 -18.16
CA ALA A 45 -21.73 -1.58 -17.68
C ALA A 45 -22.54 -1.38 -16.37
N ASN A 46 -23.34 -2.37 -15.95
CA ASN A 46 -24.18 -2.29 -14.74
C ASN A 46 -23.64 -3.07 -13.53
N GLN A 47 -22.46 -3.68 -13.59
CA GLN A 47 -21.91 -4.45 -12.48
C GLN A 47 -20.84 -3.65 -11.72
N CYS A 48 -21.00 -3.54 -10.40
CA CYS A 48 -19.99 -2.94 -9.53
C CYS A 48 -18.75 -3.85 -9.50
N THR A 49 -17.67 -3.43 -10.16
CA THR A 49 -16.41 -4.18 -10.19
C THR A 49 -15.54 -3.89 -8.97
N PHE A 50 -14.50 -4.69 -8.75
CA PHE A 50 -13.55 -4.47 -7.66
C PHE A 50 -12.83 -3.11 -7.78
N GLY A 51 -12.46 -2.71 -9.00
CA GLY A 51 -11.90 -1.39 -9.28
C GLY A 51 -12.84 -0.26 -8.86
N HIS A 52 -14.14 -0.37 -9.19
CA HIS A 52 -15.14 0.61 -8.73
C HIS A 52 -15.20 0.69 -7.19
N LEU A 53 -15.18 -0.44 -6.48
CA LEU A 53 -15.19 -0.45 -5.02
C LEU A 53 -13.94 0.22 -4.43
N LEU A 54 -12.76 -0.01 -5.00
CA LEU A 54 -11.53 0.65 -4.57
C LEU A 54 -11.57 2.16 -4.80
N ILE A 55 -12.07 2.61 -5.95
CA ILE A 55 -12.21 4.03 -6.26
C ILE A 55 -13.24 4.71 -5.34
N ILE A 56 -14.41 4.10 -5.14
CA ILE A 56 -15.44 4.61 -4.21
C ILE A 56 -14.86 4.70 -2.79
N GLY A 57 -14.11 3.66 -2.38
CA GLY A 57 -13.46 3.63 -1.08
C GLY A 57 -12.38 4.72 -0.94
N TYR A 58 -11.57 4.93 -1.97
CA TYR A 58 -10.52 5.95 -2.04
C TYR A 58 -11.09 7.37 -1.88
N LEU A 59 -12.22 7.64 -2.54
CA LEU A 59 -12.97 8.91 -2.47
C LEU A 59 -13.83 9.07 -1.21
N SER A 60 -13.89 8.05 -0.35
CA SER A 60 -14.77 8.05 0.81
C SER A 60 -14.37 9.09 1.85
N LYS A 61 -15.37 9.70 2.52
CA LYS A 61 -15.16 10.56 3.70
C LYS A 61 -14.83 9.75 4.96
N ASP A 62 -15.07 8.43 4.95
CA ASP A 62 -14.70 7.56 6.06
C ASP A 62 -13.19 7.31 6.07
N ILE A 63 -12.52 7.80 7.12
CA ILE A 63 -11.06 7.79 7.23
C ILE A 63 -10.47 6.40 7.06
N VAL A 64 -11.08 5.37 7.67
CA VAL A 64 -10.59 3.99 7.61
C VAL A 64 -10.73 3.44 6.19
N THR A 65 -11.88 3.66 5.55
CA THR A 65 -12.13 3.19 4.18
C THR A 65 -11.21 3.88 3.17
N SER A 66 -11.05 5.20 3.27
CA SER A 66 -10.16 5.98 2.40
C SER A 66 -8.70 5.55 2.54
N TRP A 67 -8.22 5.39 3.78
CA TRP A 67 -6.86 4.91 4.02
C TRP A 67 -6.67 3.48 3.50
N CYS A 68 -7.55 2.53 3.85
CA CYS A 68 -7.43 1.15 3.40
C CYS A 68 -7.45 1.04 1.86
N SER A 69 -8.28 1.82 1.18
CA SER A 69 -8.36 1.83 -0.28
C SER A 69 -7.09 2.40 -0.92
N SER A 70 -6.50 3.44 -0.31
CA SER A 70 -5.22 4.00 -0.74
C SER A 70 -4.09 2.98 -0.63
N ILE A 71 -4.01 2.26 0.50
CA ILE A 71 -3.01 1.20 0.70
C ILE A 71 -3.26 0.03 -0.25
N ALA A 72 -4.51 -0.40 -0.43
CA ALA A 72 -4.85 -1.46 -1.39
C ALA A 72 -4.41 -1.09 -2.83
N LEU A 73 -4.65 0.15 -3.25
CA LEU A 73 -4.18 0.66 -4.55
C LEU A 73 -2.65 0.70 -4.63
N ALA A 74 -1.96 1.08 -3.56
CA ALA A 74 -0.49 1.06 -3.50
C ALA A 74 0.06 -0.37 -3.69
N HIS A 75 -0.48 -1.35 -2.96
CA HIS A 75 -0.06 -2.75 -3.09
C HIS A 75 -0.40 -3.36 -4.46
N LEU A 76 -1.50 -2.92 -5.08
CA LEU A 76 -1.89 -3.36 -6.43
C LEU A 76 -0.82 -3.02 -7.47
N ILE A 77 -0.17 -1.86 -7.35
CA ILE A 77 0.82 -1.38 -8.30
C ILE A 77 2.27 -1.48 -7.82
N ALA A 78 2.49 -1.90 -6.58
CA ALA A 78 3.81 -2.02 -5.99
C ALA A 78 4.70 -2.93 -6.84
N ASP A 79 5.97 -2.53 -7.03
CA ASP A 79 7.02 -3.22 -7.79
C ASP A 79 6.76 -3.49 -9.29
N ASP A 80 5.57 -3.19 -9.83
CA ASP A 80 5.18 -3.55 -11.19
C ASP A 80 4.86 -2.31 -12.06
N GLU A 81 5.82 -1.91 -12.91
CA GLU A 81 5.67 -0.74 -13.79
C GLU A 81 4.47 -0.86 -14.75
N LYS A 82 4.15 -2.08 -15.22
CA LYS A 82 3.02 -2.32 -16.12
C LYS A 82 1.68 -1.91 -15.50
N TYR A 83 1.47 -2.20 -14.21
CA TYR A 83 0.23 -1.84 -13.51
C TYR A 83 0.19 -0.35 -13.19
N LYS A 84 1.33 0.25 -12.83
CA LYS A 84 1.47 1.71 -12.72
C LYS A 84 1.05 2.41 -14.00
N LYS A 85 1.47 1.90 -15.17
CA LYS A 85 1.08 2.45 -16.49
C LYS A 85 -0.40 2.20 -16.80
N ALA A 86 -0.94 1.05 -16.44
CA ALA A 86 -2.34 0.71 -16.69
C ALA A 86 -3.30 1.64 -15.94
N ILE A 87 -3.06 1.89 -14.65
CA ILE A 87 -3.96 2.72 -13.84
C ILE A 87 -3.90 4.22 -14.19
N LEU A 88 -2.89 4.68 -14.95
CA LEU A 88 -2.86 6.06 -15.49
C LEU A 88 -3.99 6.32 -16.49
N LYS A 89 -4.53 5.27 -17.11
CA LYS A 89 -5.64 5.35 -18.07
C LYS A 89 -7.00 5.50 -17.38
N VAL A 90 -7.06 5.38 -16.05
CA VAL A 90 -8.29 5.46 -15.28
C VAL A 90 -8.74 6.92 -15.21
N ILE A 91 -9.89 7.17 -15.81
CA ILE A 91 -10.59 8.45 -15.82
C ILE A 91 -11.93 8.29 -15.11
N LEU A 92 -12.32 9.30 -14.34
CA LEU A 92 -13.59 9.34 -13.65
C LEU A 92 -14.38 10.55 -14.14
N THR A 93 -15.68 10.33 -14.25
CA THR A 93 -16.64 11.36 -14.64
C THR A 93 -17.55 11.66 -13.45
N PHE A 94 -17.63 12.93 -13.06
CA PHE A 94 -18.41 13.36 -11.87
C PHE A 94 -19.80 13.91 -12.21
N ASP A 95 -20.07 14.16 -13.49
CA ASP A 95 -21.32 14.72 -13.98
C ASP A 95 -21.98 13.83 -15.04
N GLN A 96 -23.31 13.88 -15.11
CA GLN A 96 -24.05 13.15 -16.15
C GLN A 96 -23.78 13.70 -17.56
N SER A 97 -23.33 14.96 -17.66
CA SER A 97 -22.95 15.62 -18.91
C SER A 97 -21.56 15.24 -19.44
N GLN A 98 -20.78 14.45 -18.71
CA GLN A 98 -19.41 14.05 -19.07
C GLN A 98 -18.44 15.20 -19.34
N THR A 99 -18.67 16.36 -18.71
CA THR A 99 -17.83 17.54 -18.88
C THR A 99 -16.76 17.65 -17.80
N ASP A 100 -16.98 17.06 -16.62
CA ASP A 100 -16.00 17.03 -15.53
C ASP A 100 -15.32 15.65 -15.46
N VAL A 101 -14.38 15.44 -16.39
CA VAL A 101 -13.54 14.25 -16.45
C VAL A 101 -12.20 14.54 -15.79
N LYS A 102 -11.82 13.70 -14.83
CA LYS A 102 -10.52 13.79 -14.15
C LYS A 102 -9.83 12.43 -14.13
N THR A 103 -8.52 12.44 -14.35
CA THR A 103 -7.67 11.26 -14.15
C THR A 103 -7.57 10.92 -12.65
N LEU A 104 -7.25 9.66 -12.35
CA LEU A 104 -7.01 9.23 -10.96
C LEU A 104 -5.83 9.99 -10.31
N MET A 105 -4.84 10.42 -11.09
CA MET A 105 -3.71 11.22 -10.61
C MET A 105 -4.15 12.64 -10.20
N GLU A 106 -4.97 13.30 -11.02
CA GLU A 106 -5.55 14.62 -10.69
C GLU A 106 -6.45 14.54 -9.46
N ILE A 107 -7.25 13.48 -9.34
CA ILE A 107 -8.05 13.22 -8.14
C ILE A 107 -7.18 13.11 -6.90
N SER A 108 -6.05 12.38 -7.00
CA SER A 108 -5.12 12.22 -5.88
C SER A 108 -4.57 13.58 -5.44
N LEU A 109 -4.18 14.45 -6.38
CA LEU A 109 -3.78 15.82 -6.09
C LEU A 109 -4.91 16.66 -5.45
N ASN A 110 -6.14 16.55 -5.96
CA ASN A 110 -7.29 17.26 -5.40
C ASN A 110 -7.61 16.82 -3.96
N LEU A 111 -7.50 15.52 -3.66
CA LEU A 111 -7.67 15.00 -2.30
C LEU A 111 -6.59 15.55 -1.35
N LEU A 112 -5.36 15.73 -1.83
CA LEU A 112 -4.27 16.31 -1.05
C LEU A 112 -4.41 17.81 -0.80
N GLN A 113 -4.93 18.55 -1.77
CA GLN A 113 -5.16 19.99 -1.69
C GLN A 113 -6.43 20.36 -0.90
N ASN A 114 -7.38 19.44 -0.80
CA ASN A 114 -8.61 19.66 -0.05
C ASN A 114 -8.33 19.74 1.46
N THR A 115 -8.52 20.92 2.04
CA THR A 115 -8.29 21.20 3.48
C THR A 115 -9.24 20.42 4.39
N SER A 116 -10.36 19.91 3.88
CA SER A 116 -11.29 19.05 4.64
C SER A 116 -10.84 17.58 4.71
N SER A 117 -9.85 17.18 3.90
CA SER A 117 -9.29 15.84 3.93
C SER A 117 -8.61 15.56 5.26
N SER A 118 -8.98 14.44 5.89
CA SER A 118 -8.33 14.03 7.13
C SER A 118 -6.83 13.82 6.91
N PHE A 119 -6.02 14.11 7.94
CA PHE A 119 -4.58 13.85 7.91
C PHE A 119 -4.25 12.42 7.42
N ARG A 120 -4.98 11.41 7.91
CA ARG A 120 -4.75 10.01 7.52
C ARG A 120 -5.11 9.72 6.08
N SER A 121 -6.20 10.31 5.58
CA SER A 121 -6.54 10.24 4.16
C SER A 121 -5.41 10.83 3.32
N ARG A 122 -4.87 12.00 3.69
CA ARG A 122 -3.72 12.61 3.00
C ARG A 122 -2.47 11.72 3.03
N VAL A 123 -2.16 11.10 4.18
CA VAL A 123 -1.05 10.13 4.30
C VAL A 123 -1.26 8.94 3.36
N GLY A 124 -2.45 8.34 3.34
CA GLY A 124 -2.76 7.22 2.46
C GLY A 124 -2.59 7.57 0.97
N VAL A 125 -3.10 8.74 0.57
CA VAL A 125 -2.92 9.26 -0.80
C VAL A 125 -1.44 9.46 -1.14
N LEU A 126 -0.65 10.02 -0.22
CA LEU A 126 0.80 10.22 -0.42
C LEU A 126 1.56 8.90 -0.52
N ILE A 127 1.20 7.88 0.26
CA ILE A 127 1.76 6.53 0.16
C ILE A 127 1.49 5.94 -1.23
N PHE A 128 0.24 6.02 -1.69
CA PHE A 128 -0.15 5.57 -3.02
C PHE A 128 0.60 6.33 -4.11
N LEU A 129 0.65 7.66 -4.03
CA LEU A 129 1.34 8.52 -5.00
C LEU A 129 2.84 8.22 -5.06
N CYS A 130 3.53 8.10 -3.93
CA CYS A 130 4.96 7.75 -3.90
C CYS A 130 5.21 6.36 -4.49
N THR A 131 4.34 5.40 -4.19
CA THR A 131 4.42 4.06 -4.78
C THR A 131 4.24 4.14 -6.30
N TRP A 132 3.33 4.97 -6.78
CA TRP A 132 3.05 5.15 -8.20
C TRP A 132 4.20 5.83 -8.97
N LEU A 133 4.82 6.85 -8.37
CA LEU A 133 5.94 7.60 -8.98
C LEU A 133 7.25 6.79 -8.99
N SER A 134 7.44 5.88 -8.04
CA SER A 134 8.67 5.08 -7.96
C SER A 134 8.85 4.18 -9.19
N ASN A 135 10.07 4.09 -9.73
CA ASN A 135 10.42 3.21 -10.85
C ASN A 135 9.48 3.31 -12.07
N CYS A 136 8.83 4.47 -12.29
CA CYS A 136 7.88 4.65 -13.39
C CYS A 136 7.97 6.09 -13.94
N SER A 137 8.80 6.28 -14.98
CA SER A 137 9.02 7.60 -15.55
C SER A 137 7.76 8.18 -16.20
N LEU A 138 6.87 7.34 -16.72
CA LEU A 138 5.60 7.80 -17.29
C LEU A 138 4.68 8.37 -16.20
N ALA A 139 4.62 7.76 -15.03
CA ALA A 139 3.83 8.30 -13.91
C ALA A 139 4.40 9.64 -13.43
N VAL A 140 5.73 9.78 -13.37
CA VAL A 140 6.40 11.06 -13.07
C VAL A 140 6.08 12.10 -14.14
N GLN A 141 6.18 11.76 -15.42
CA GLN A 141 5.82 12.66 -16.52
C GLN A 141 4.37 13.13 -16.39
N THR A 142 3.42 12.21 -16.22
CA THR A 142 2.00 12.56 -16.05
C THR A 142 1.79 13.46 -14.84
N PHE A 143 2.42 13.14 -13.69
CA PHE A 143 2.32 13.97 -12.50
C PHE A 143 2.84 15.39 -12.71
N LEU A 144 4.02 15.54 -13.31
CA LEU A 144 4.64 16.84 -13.60
C LEU A 144 3.86 17.66 -14.64
N SER A 145 3.10 17.00 -15.51
CA SER A 145 2.21 17.66 -16.47
C SER A 145 0.91 18.19 -15.85
N ILE A 146 0.54 17.75 -14.64
CA ILE A 146 -0.66 18.26 -13.96
C ILE A 146 -0.37 19.63 -13.36
N ASP A 147 -1.27 20.59 -13.61
CA ASP A 147 -1.19 21.93 -13.06
C ASP A 147 -1.10 21.92 -11.52
N ASN A 148 -0.26 22.81 -10.98
CA ASN A 148 -0.03 22.99 -9.55
C ASN A 148 0.52 21.76 -8.79
N SER A 149 0.82 20.64 -9.44
CA SER A 149 1.38 19.42 -8.82
C SER A 149 2.67 19.71 -8.05
N VAL A 150 3.66 20.29 -8.72
CA VAL A 150 4.96 20.67 -8.15
C VAL A 150 4.79 21.81 -7.13
N GLN A 151 3.93 22.79 -7.43
CA GLN A 151 3.67 23.91 -6.53
C GLN A 151 3.09 23.44 -5.19
N TYR A 152 2.19 22.46 -5.21
CA TYR A 152 1.65 21.84 -4.01
C TYR A 152 2.78 21.21 -3.18
N LEU A 153 3.59 20.33 -3.77
CA LEU A 153 4.68 19.67 -3.04
C LEU A 153 5.65 20.68 -2.42
N VAL A 154 6.07 21.68 -3.19
CA VAL A 154 7.00 22.72 -2.75
C VAL A 154 6.40 23.56 -1.62
N SER A 155 5.15 24.00 -1.77
CA SER A 155 4.46 24.79 -0.73
C SER A 155 4.31 24.01 0.57
N GLN A 156 4.02 22.71 0.51
CA GLN A 156 3.97 21.86 1.69
C GLN A 156 5.34 21.77 2.36
N ILE A 157 6.40 21.44 1.63
CA ILE A 157 7.75 21.29 2.19
C ILE A 157 8.25 22.60 2.83
N CYS A 158 7.97 23.74 2.20
CA CYS A 158 8.34 25.07 2.70
C CYS A 158 7.51 25.56 3.89
N ALA A 159 6.36 24.93 4.20
CA ALA A 159 5.50 25.42 5.27
C ALA A 159 6.18 25.29 6.64
N GLU A 160 6.05 26.32 7.48
CA GLU A 160 6.55 26.30 8.85
C GLU A 160 5.72 25.33 9.70
N SER A 161 6.38 24.35 10.33
CA SER A 161 5.70 23.25 11.04
C SER A 161 6.51 22.77 12.26
N VAL A 162 7.18 23.68 12.96
CA VAL A 162 8.21 23.35 13.96
C VAL A 162 7.68 22.46 15.10
N THR A 163 6.36 22.42 15.35
CA THR A 163 5.78 21.68 16.49
C THR A 163 4.71 20.65 16.15
N ASP A 164 4.14 20.60 14.93
CA ASP A 164 3.11 19.60 14.59
C ASP A 164 3.71 18.41 13.83
N ASN A 165 3.93 17.30 14.55
CA ASN A 165 4.43 16.05 13.99
C ASN A 165 3.60 15.53 12.81
N ARG A 166 2.28 15.81 12.75
CA ARG A 166 1.44 15.37 11.63
C ARG A 166 1.74 16.15 10.36
N GLU A 167 1.83 17.48 10.47
CA GLU A 167 2.20 18.30 9.32
C GLU A 167 3.65 18.01 8.91
N LEU A 168 4.56 17.83 9.86
CA LEU A 168 5.93 17.40 9.55
C LEU A 168 5.98 16.06 8.80
N LEU A 169 5.11 15.10 9.14
CA LEU A 169 5.02 13.85 8.39
C LEU A 169 4.55 14.08 6.94
N ILE A 170 3.49 14.87 6.74
CA ILE A 170 3.01 15.22 5.40
C ILE A 170 4.12 15.88 4.58
N GLN A 171 4.87 16.81 5.18
CA GLN A 171 6.00 17.46 4.53
C GLN A 171 7.10 16.50 4.13
N SER A 172 7.40 15.54 5.00
CA SER A 172 8.43 14.53 4.75
C SER A 172 8.01 13.60 3.59
N LEU A 173 6.74 13.22 3.55
CA LEU A 173 6.15 12.47 2.43
C LEU A 173 6.15 13.26 1.13
N CYS A 174 5.83 14.57 1.17
CA CYS A 174 5.91 15.45 0.00
C CYS A 174 7.36 15.63 -0.49
N SER A 175 8.33 15.74 0.42
CA SER A 175 9.75 15.77 0.10
C SER A 175 10.18 14.49 -0.61
N PHE A 176 9.75 13.33 -0.10
CA PHE A 176 10.00 12.06 -0.76
C PHE A 176 9.36 11.99 -2.16
N ALA A 177 8.10 12.40 -2.31
CA ALA A 177 7.41 12.45 -3.61
C ALA A 177 8.14 13.35 -4.61
N LEU A 178 8.58 14.55 -4.21
CA LEU A 178 9.36 15.45 -5.06
C LEU A 178 10.74 14.84 -5.40
N GLY A 179 11.35 14.13 -4.46
CA GLY A 179 12.58 13.36 -4.68
C GLY A 179 12.40 12.25 -5.71
N LEU A 180 11.29 11.53 -5.69
CA LEU A 180 10.95 10.53 -6.71
C LEU A 180 10.83 11.18 -8.11
N CYS A 181 10.21 12.37 -8.18
CA CYS A 181 10.16 13.16 -9.40
C CYS A 181 11.52 13.65 -9.90
N LEU A 182 12.58 13.65 -9.08
CA LEU A 182 13.96 13.92 -9.53
C LEU A 182 14.61 12.67 -10.11
N ILE A 183 14.53 11.54 -9.40
CA ILE A 183 15.32 10.35 -9.73
C ILE A 183 14.73 9.51 -10.87
N PHE A 184 13.42 9.59 -11.09
CA PHE A 184 12.71 8.85 -12.15
C PHE A 184 12.21 9.75 -13.29
N ASN A 185 12.72 10.98 -13.38
CA ASN A 185 12.35 11.91 -14.44
C ASN A 185 12.99 11.51 -15.78
N ASN A 186 12.19 11.41 -16.84
CA ASN A 186 12.67 11.21 -18.22
C ASN A 186 12.87 12.53 -18.99
N ASN A 187 12.74 13.68 -18.32
CA ASN A 187 12.90 15.04 -18.83
C ASN A 187 11.98 15.39 -20.02
N GLN A 188 10.82 14.74 -20.15
CA GLN A 188 9.86 15.04 -21.21
C GLN A 188 9.02 16.29 -20.94
N VAL A 189 8.91 16.71 -19.68
CA VAL A 189 8.21 17.96 -19.30
C VAL A 189 9.25 19.06 -19.16
N GLU A 190 9.41 19.91 -20.19
CA GLU A 190 10.49 20.91 -20.28
C GLU A 190 10.55 21.86 -19.08
N SER A 191 9.37 22.32 -18.60
CA SER A 191 9.24 23.19 -17.44
C SER A 191 9.75 22.56 -16.14
N TYR A 192 9.76 21.23 -16.07
CA TYR A 192 10.15 20.45 -14.90
C TYR A 192 11.18 19.36 -15.24
N SER A 193 12.20 19.72 -16.04
CA SER A 193 13.40 18.89 -16.17
C SER A 193 14.05 18.63 -14.80
N THR A 194 14.84 17.58 -14.69
CA THR A 194 15.58 17.22 -13.46
C THR A 194 16.40 18.42 -12.95
N GLU A 195 17.07 19.14 -13.85
CA GLU A 195 17.87 20.31 -13.51
C GLU A 195 16.99 21.51 -13.10
N SER A 196 15.87 21.72 -13.78
CA SER A 196 14.89 22.75 -13.40
C SER A 196 14.32 22.49 -12.01
N LEU A 197 13.98 21.24 -11.69
CA LEU A 197 13.49 20.84 -10.37
C LEU A 197 14.55 20.99 -9.28
N LYS A 198 15.81 20.61 -9.54
CA LYS A 198 16.93 20.87 -8.62
C LYS A 198 17.04 22.36 -8.31
N ARG A 199 17.13 23.20 -9.34
CA ARG A 199 17.21 24.67 -9.18
C ARG A 199 16.03 25.21 -8.40
N LEU A 200 14.83 24.69 -8.64
CA LEU A 200 13.63 25.07 -7.90
C LEU A 200 13.80 24.77 -6.41
N ILE A 201 14.26 23.57 -6.04
CA ILE A 201 14.50 23.18 -4.64
C ILE A 201 15.54 24.12 -4.01
N TYR A 202 16.69 24.33 -4.65
CA TYR A 202 17.71 25.25 -4.15
C TYR A 202 17.18 26.66 -3.93
N ASN A 203 16.40 27.19 -4.87
CA ASN A 203 15.93 28.57 -4.82
C ASN A 203 14.76 28.78 -3.84
N ARG A 204 13.92 27.76 -3.60
CA ARG A 204 12.69 27.89 -2.80
C ARG A 204 12.86 27.48 -1.34
N MET A 205 13.70 26.49 -1.06
CA MET A 205 13.87 25.92 0.29
C MET A 205 15.33 25.68 0.68
N GLY A 206 16.22 25.52 -0.30
CA GLY A 206 17.60 25.09 -0.06
C GLY A 206 17.72 23.57 0.06
N ALA A 207 18.91 23.05 -0.27
CA ALA A 207 19.17 21.60 -0.20
C ALA A 207 19.09 21.07 1.23
N ASP A 208 19.56 21.84 2.23
CA ASP A 208 19.59 21.42 3.62
C ASP A 208 18.18 21.20 4.18
N LEU A 209 17.26 22.14 3.95
CA LEU A 209 15.88 22.01 4.42
C LEU A 209 15.16 20.84 3.72
N PHE A 210 15.35 20.70 2.40
CA PHE A 210 14.77 19.56 1.67
C PHE A 210 15.24 18.23 2.26
N GLU A 211 16.55 18.12 2.48
CA GLU A 211 17.20 16.92 2.99
C GLU A 211 16.83 16.64 4.45
N GLU A 212 16.70 17.67 5.28
CA GLU A 212 16.18 17.55 6.64
C GLU A 212 14.77 16.94 6.64
N LYS A 213 13.86 17.48 5.82
CA LYS A 213 12.49 16.98 5.70
C LYS A 213 12.44 15.55 5.17
N LEU A 214 13.30 15.22 4.20
CA LEU A 214 13.41 13.85 3.69
C LEU A 214 13.87 12.89 4.80
N ARG A 215 14.94 13.21 5.51
CA ARG A 215 15.55 12.34 6.53
C ARG A 215 14.67 12.20 7.78
N VAL A 216 13.92 13.22 8.15
CA VAL A 216 13.03 13.18 9.32
C VAL A 216 11.98 12.07 9.21
N LEU A 217 11.59 11.67 8.00
CA LEU A 217 10.64 10.58 7.79
C LEU A 217 11.06 9.29 8.51
N SER A 218 12.35 8.95 8.48
CA SER A 218 12.87 7.72 9.10
C SER A 218 12.97 7.79 10.63
N LYS A 219 12.72 8.96 11.22
CA LYS A 219 12.77 9.18 12.68
C LYS A 219 11.40 9.07 13.35
N PHE A 220 10.31 9.05 12.59
CA PHE A 220 8.97 8.90 13.18
C PHE A 220 8.80 7.51 13.79
N GLU A 221 8.18 7.45 14.98
CA GLU A 221 7.87 6.18 15.66
C GLU A 221 7.05 5.25 14.76
N CYS A 222 5.98 5.77 14.12
CA CYS A 222 5.17 4.99 13.18
C CYS A 222 5.95 4.44 11.97
N TYR A 223 7.06 5.08 11.57
CA TYR A 223 7.93 4.58 10.51
C TYR A 223 8.75 3.38 11.01
N LEU A 224 9.33 3.50 12.21
CA LEU A 224 10.10 2.42 12.84
C LEU A 224 9.20 1.21 13.15
N GLU A 225 7.98 1.43 13.63
CA GLU A 225 6.99 0.39 13.86
C GLU A 225 6.59 -0.32 12.55
N ALA A 226 6.34 0.45 11.47
CA ALA A 226 5.97 -0.10 10.18
C ALA A 226 7.04 -1.03 9.60
N LEU A 227 8.33 -0.78 9.86
CA LEU A 227 9.43 -1.62 9.38
C LEU A 227 9.61 -2.94 10.15
N GLN A 228 9.03 -3.09 11.34
CA GLN A 228 9.27 -4.29 12.16
C GLN A 228 8.64 -5.55 11.56
N LYS A 229 7.44 -5.42 10.97
CA LYS A 229 6.72 -6.56 10.40
C LYS A 229 5.73 -6.13 9.32
N PRO A 230 5.55 -6.92 8.25
CA PRO A 230 4.52 -6.68 7.24
C PRO A 230 3.09 -6.80 7.77
N GLN A 231 2.89 -7.47 8.90
CA GLN A 231 1.57 -7.77 9.43
C GLN A 231 0.88 -6.53 10.03
N LEU A 232 -0.28 -6.17 9.47
CA LEU A 232 -1.13 -5.08 9.98
C LEU A 232 -1.88 -5.49 11.26
N ILE A 233 -1.25 -5.29 12.42
CA ILE A 233 -1.89 -5.50 13.72
C ILE A 233 -2.26 -4.14 14.33
N LEU A 234 -3.37 -3.57 13.87
CA LEU A 234 -3.85 -2.26 14.33
C LEU A 234 -5.02 -2.41 15.30
N SER A 235 -4.98 -1.65 16.39
CA SER A 235 -6.01 -1.72 17.45
C SER A 235 -7.02 -0.59 17.36
N LYS A 236 -6.62 0.57 16.84
CA LYS A 236 -7.45 1.77 16.72
C LYS A 236 -7.22 2.46 15.39
N SER A 237 -8.20 3.26 14.95
CA SER A 237 -8.07 4.08 13.74
C SER A 237 -6.97 5.15 13.85
N SER A 238 -6.52 5.47 15.08
CA SER A 238 -5.38 6.36 15.31
C SER A 238 -4.08 5.82 14.73
N ASP A 239 -3.96 4.50 14.64
CA ASP A 239 -2.72 3.79 14.33
C ASP A 239 -2.52 3.66 12.81
N LEU A 240 -3.53 4.04 12.01
CA LEU A 240 -3.46 4.09 10.55
C LEU A 240 -2.59 5.26 10.09
N ILE A 241 -1.30 5.01 9.89
CA ILE A 241 -0.36 6.02 9.39
C ILE A 241 0.42 5.45 8.21
N LEU A 242 1.50 4.71 8.47
CA LEU A 242 2.38 4.13 7.44
C LEU A 242 2.22 2.62 7.37
N ASP A 243 2.43 2.04 6.19
CA ASP A 243 2.52 0.60 5.99
C ASP A 243 3.97 0.15 5.73
N TYR A 244 4.21 -1.16 5.87
CA TYR A 244 5.53 -1.77 5.72
C TYR A 244 6.13 -1.60 4.32
N GLU A 245 5.32 -1.76 3.26
CA GLU A 245 5.84 -1.70 1.89
C GLU A 245 6.29 -0.28 1.52
N PHE A 246 5.54 0.74 1.96
CA PHE A 246 5.96 2.13 1.84
C PHE A 246 7.25 2.41 2.61
N ALA A 247 7.35 1.96 3.87
CA ALA A 247 8.53 2.20 4.68
C ALA A 247 9.79 1.58 4.06
N ARG A 248 9.66 0.36 3.48
CA ARG A 248 10.72 -0.31 2.70
C ARG A 248 11.09 0.48 1.44
N LEU A 249 10.09 0.98 0.70
CA LEU A 249 10.31 1.78 -0.50
C LEU A 249 11.12 3.05 -0.17
N HIS A 250 10.72 3.77 0.87
CA HIS A 250 11.44 4.95 1.36
C HIS A 250 12.88 4.61 1.76
N GLN A 251 13.07 3.55 2.55
CA GLN A 251 14.39 3.12 3.01
C GLN A 251 15.35 2.83 1.84
N THR A 252 14.81 2.28 0.75
CA THR A 252 15.57 1.91 -0.46
C THR A 252 15.98 3.14 -1.28
N LEU A 253 15.13 4.16 -1.36
CA LEU A 253 15.29 5.25 -2.32
C LEU A 253 15.80 6.57 -1.70
N GLN A 254 15.64 6.78 -0.39
CA GLN A 254 16.02 8.02 0.28
C GLN A 254 17.49 8.43 0.00
N SER A 255 18.43 7.49 0.04
CA SER A 255 19.85 7.77 -0.15
C SER A 255 20.17 8.21 -1.59
N SER A 256 19.48 7.62 -2.57
CA SER A 256 19.60 8.00 -3.99
C SER A 256 19.09 9.42 -4.23
N ILE A 257 17.98 9.79 -3.58
CA ILE A 257 17.41 11.15 -3.62
C ILE A 257 18.40 12.13 -2.98
N SER A 258 18.87 11.86 -1.76
CA SER A 258 19.87 12.70 -1.08
C SER A 258 21.13 12.87 -1.91
N CYS A 259 21.62 11.81 -2.57
CA CYS A 259 22.77 11.89 -3.47
C CYS A 259 22.53 12.86 -4.62
N ILE A 260 21.38 12.81 -5.28
CA ILE A 260 21.11 13.66 -6.44
C ILE A 260 21.02 15.15 -6.08
N ILE A 261 20.61 15.45 -4.85
CA ILE A 261 20.48 16.82 -4.34
C ILE A 261 21.80 17.32 -3.76
N LEU A 262 22.57 16.51 -3.04
CA LEU A 262 23.86 16.94 -2.48
C LEU A 262 24.99 16.96 -3.51
N ARG A 263 24.86 16.24 -4.62
CA ARG A 263 25.81 16.25 -5.75
C ARG A 263 25.75 17.56 -6.53
N GLN A 264 26.27 18.63 -5.94
CA GLN A 264 26.84 19.78 -6.66
C GLN A 264 28.36 19.65 -6.87
N ASP A 265 29.04 18.69 -6.23
CA ASP A 265 30.45 18.38 -6.49
C ASP A 265 30.61 16.99 -7.12
N ILE A 266 30.63 16.96 -8.46
CA ILE A 266 30.63 15.76 -9.30
C ILE A 266 31.91 14.89 -9.15
N ASN A 267 32.91 15.31 -8.37
CA ASN A 267 34.22 14.65 -8.31
C ASN A 267 34.51 13.79 -7.05
N SER A 268 33.66 13.78 -6.01
CA SER A 268 33.99 13.07 -4.75
C SER A 268 33.42 11.65 -4.59
N ILE A 269 32.58 11.18 -5.52
CA ILE A 269 31.78 9.96 -5.30
C ILE A 269 32.30 8.73 -6.03
N ILE A 270 33.23 8.90 -6.97
CA ILE A 270 33.89 7.74 -7.61
C ILE A 270 34.83 7.01 -6.62
N GLN A 271 35.16 7.63 -5.47
CA GLN A 271 36.00 7.02 -4.43
C GLN A 271 35.26 6.52 -3.19
N THR A 272 34.00 6.92 -2.97
CA THR A 272 33.18 6.46 -1.81
C THR A 272 32.13 5.40 -2.19
N SER A 273 31.94 5.12 -3.48
CA SER A 273 30.97 4.14 -3.97
C SER A 273 31.41 2.67 -3.88
N ILE A 274 32.59 2.38 -3.35
CA ILE A 274 33.10 1.00 -3.20
C ILE A 274 33.20 0.56 -1.73
N ASP A 275 33.30 1.47 -0.74
CA ASP A 275 33.59 1.08 0.66
C ASP A 275 32.49 1.36 1.69
N SER A 276 31.35 1.96 1.33
CA SER A 276 30.31 2.33 2.33
C SER A 276 28.89 1.88 1.98
N MET A 277 28.74 0.67 1.45
CA MET A 277 27.42 0.05 1.31
C MET A 277 27.26 -1.03 2.39
N PRO A 278 26.33 -0.92 3.35
CA PRO A 278 25.99 -2.00 4.25
C PRO A 278 25.13 -3.06 3.52
N ILE A 279 25.60 -3.52 2.36
CA ILE A 279 25.04 -4.68 1.65
C ILE A 279 25.06 -5.89 2.61
N ASN A 280 26.11 -6.00 3.44
CA ASN A 280 26.25 -7.14 4.35
C ASN A 280 25.21 -7.13 5.50
N LEU A 281 24.79 -5.94 5.97
CA LEU A 281 23.75 -5.84 7.00
C LEU A 281 22.35 -6.10 6.42
N TYR A 282 22.10 -5.64 5.19
CA TYR A 282 20.85 -5.92 4.47
C TYR A 282 20.74 -7.38 4.05
N ILE A 283 21.83 -8.01 3.60
CA ILE A 283 21.89 -9.45 3.33
C ILE A 283 21.68 -10.22 4.64
N GLN A 284 22.34 -9.88 5.74
CA GLN A 284 22.10 -10.54 7.03
C GLN A 284 20.65 -10.39 7.50
N GLN A 285 20.07 -9.19 7.44
CA GLN A 285 18.69 -8.95 7.87
C GLN A 285 17.67 -9.65 6.97
N THR A 286 17.85 -9.61 5.64
CA THR A 286 16.98 -10.35 4.71
C THR A 286 17.15 -11.85 4.88
N SER A 287 18.36 -12.37 5.05
CA SER A 287 18.61 -13.79 5.34
C SER A 287 17.94 -14.22 6.64
N THR A 288 18.05 -13.44 7.72
CA THR A 288 17.42 -13.78 9.01
C THR A 288 15.89 -13.73 8.95
N THR A 289 15.32 -12.76 8.24
CA THR A 289 13.86 -12.63 8.10
C THR A 289 13.29 -13.69 7.17
N ILE A 290 14.04 -14.08 6.13
CA ILE A 290 13.67 -15.19 5.24
C ILE A 290 13.72 -16.50 6.01
N THR A 291 14.79 -16.80 6.76
CA THR A 291 14.87 -18.01 7.59
C THR A 291 13.77 -18.05 8.65
N GLN A 292 13.46 -16.94 9.32
CA GLN A 292 12.38 -16.89 10.31
C GLN A 292 11.00 -17.06 9.69
N SER A 293 10.80 -16.54 8.47
CA SER A 293 9.55 -16.71 7.73
C SER A 293 9.39 -18.15 7.22
N ASP A 294 10.48 -18.76 6.76
CA ASP A 294 10.50 -20.16 6.32
C ASP A 294 10.27 -21.11 7.50
N ASP A 295 10.90 -20.87 8.65
CA ASP A 295 10.68 -21.63 9.89
C ASP A 295 9.22 -21.51 10.37
N PHE A 296 8.65 -20.31 10.35
CA PHE A 296 7.25 -20.08 10.74
C PHE A 296 6.27 -20.74 9.75
N MET A 297 6.56 -20.69 8.45
CA MET A 297 5.76 -21.36 7.44
C MET A 297 5.84 -22.89 7.61
N GLN A 298 7.02 -23.43 7.89
CA GLN A 298 7.22 -24.86 8.14
C GLN A 298 6.47 -25.31 9.39
N GLU A 299 6.52 -24.54 10.48
CA GLU A 299 5.77 -24.83 11.71
C GLU A 299 4.25 -24.82 11.45
N ARG A 300 3.73 -23.88 10.65
CA ARG A 300 2.31 -23.89 10.27
C ARG A 300 1.95 -25.05 9.34
N PHE A 301 2.82 -25.45 8.41
CA PHE A 301 2.60 -26.63 7.57
C PHE A 301 2.56 -27.92 8.38
N GLU A 302 3.42 -28.04 9.40
CA GLU A 302 3.39 -29.17 10.33
C GLU A 302 2.11 -29.18 11.16
N GLN A 303 1.66 -28.03 11.67
CA GLN A 303 0.38 -27.91 12.38
C GLN A 303 -0.82 -28.28 11.49
N ILE A 304 -0.82 -27.86 10.22
CA ILE A 304 -1.86 -28.23 9.26
C ILE A 304 -1.86 -29.75 9.02
N ASN A 305 -0.69 -30.36 8.82
CA ASN A 305 -0.58 -31.81 8.64
C ASN A 305 -1.04 -32.61 9.87
N ILE A 306 -0.82 -32.09 11.08
CA ILE A 306 -1.31 -32.69 12.32
C ILE A 306 -2.84 -32.59 12.36
N HIS A 307 -3.41 -31.40 12.11
CA HIS A 307 -4.85 -31.22 12.07
C HIS A 307 -5.54 -32.10 11.01
N GLU A 308 -4.96 -32.26 9.83
CA GLU A 308 -5.48 -33.16 8.80
C GLU A 308 -5.45 -34.64 9.22
N LYS A 309 -4.44 -35.06 10.01
CA LYS A 309 -4.40 -36.42 10.57
C LYS A 309 -5.45 -36.61 11.65
N ASP A 310 -5.62 -35.64 12.53
CA ASP A 310 -6.62 -35.69 13.60
C ASP A 310 -8.04 -35.71 13.01
N GLU A 311 -8.29 -34.93 11.96
CA GLU A 311 -9.58 -34.92 11.24
C GLU A 311 -9.87 -36.30 10.60
N LYS A 312 -8.87 -36.92 9.97
CA LYS A 312 -9.01 -38.28 9.41
C LYS A 312 -9.27 -39.33 10.49
N GLN A 313 -8.60 -39.25 11.64
CA GLN A 313 -8.85 -40.16 12.77
C GLN A 313 -10.25 -39.95 13.37
N LEU A 314 -10.68 -38.70 13.53
CA LEU A 314 -12.02 -38.38 14.01
C LEU A 314 -13.10 -38.90 13.07
N MET A 315 -12.92 -38.75 11.75
CA MET A 315 -13.84 -39.33 10.77
C MET A 315 -13.89 -40.86 10.88
N GLN A 316 -12.75 -41.52 10.98
CA GLN A 316 -12.68 -42.98 11.09
C GLN A 316 -13.34 -43.50 12.39
N ASN A 317 -13.15 -42.79 13.51
CA ASN A 317 -13.82 -43.10 14.77
C ASN A 317 -15.34 -42.87 14.67
N CYS A 318 -15.77 -41.79 14.02
CA CYS A 318 -17.19 -41.51 13.79
C CYS A 318 -17.85 -42.59 12.93
N ASP A 319 -17.16 -43.10 11.92
CA ASP A 319 -17.64 -44.21 11.09
C ASP A 319 -17.72 -45.52 11.86
N LEU A 320 -16.73 -45.82 12.72
CA LEU A 320 -16.78 -46.97 13.61
C LEU A 320 -17.97 -46.89 14.59
N ASP A 321 -18.20 -45.72 15.17
CA ASP A 321 -19.29 -45.51 16.11
C ASP A 321 -20.65 -45.59 15.42
N LYS A 322 -20.78 -45.05 14.20
CA LYS A 322 -21.97 -45.27 13.35
C LYS A 322 -22.21 -46.76 13.10
N MET A 323 -21.15 -47.52 12.80
CA MET A 323 -21.25 -48.96 12.54
C MET A 323 -21.69 -49.74 13.80
N LYS A 324 -21.28 -49.31 14.99
CA LYS A 324 -21.72 -49.87 16.27
C LYS A 324 -23.14 -49.48 16.64
N ILE A 325 -23.60 -48.28 16.27
CA ILE A 325 -24.93 -47.76 16.59
C ILE A 325 -26.01 -48.32 15.65
N LEU A 326 -25.67 -48.60 14.39
CA LEU A 326 -26.61 -49.10 13.37
C LEU A 326 -27.45 -50.32 13.82
N PRO A 327 -26.85 -51.37 14.43
CA PRO A 327 -27.58 -52.55 14.89
C PRO A 327 -28.54 -52.23 16.05
N PHE A 328 -28.15 -51.34 16.97
CA PHE A 328 -29.02 -50.90 18.07
C PHE A 328 -30.18 -50.06 17.56
N ALA A 329 -29.94 -49.20 16.56
CA ALA A 329 -30.98 -48.41 15.91
C ALA A 329 -32.00 -49.32 15.18
N GLN A 330 -31.53 -50.38 14.52
CA GLN A 330 -32.38 -51.39 13.89
C GLN A 330 -33.20 -52.17 14.91
N GLN A 331 -32.60 -52.63 16.02
CA GLN A 331 -33.33 -53.29 17.11
C GLN A 331 -34.39 -52.38 17.75
N ILE A 332 -34.09 -51.10 17.98
CA ILE A 332 -35.06 -50.15 18.51
C ILE A 332 -36.22 -49.95 17.54
N GLN A 333 -35.94 -49.94 16.24
CA GLN A 333 -36.97 -49.82 15.21
C GLN A 333 -37.86 -51.07 15.16
N GLU A 334 -37.28 -52.27 15.16
CA GLU A 334 -38.03 -53.53 15.24
C GLU A 334 -38.91 -53.60 16.50
N ILE A 335 -38.39 -53.19 17.66
CA ILE A 335 -39.16 -53.17 18.92
C ILE A 335 -40.31 -52.15 18.85
N LYS A 336 -40.11 -50.99 18.21
CA LYS A 336 -41.18 -50.01 17.98
C LYS A 336 -42.28 -50.56 17.07
N ASP A 337 -41.89 -51.22 15.99
CA ASP A 337 -42.82 -51.79 15.02
C ASP A 337 -43.60 -52.98 15.62
N THR A 338 -43.00 -53.73 16.55
CA THR A 338 -43.66 -54.84 17.26
C THR A 338 -44.64 -54.37 18.35
N LYS A 339 -44.46 -53.15 18.89
CA LYS A 339 -45.35 -52.54 19.91
C LYS A 339 -46.46 -51.64 19.33
N ALA A 340 -46.46 -51.43 18.02
CA ALA A 340 -47.47 -50.66 17.30
C ALA A 340 -48.62 -51.51 16.72
N LEU A 341 -48.56 -52.84 16.93
CA LEU A 341 -49.67 -53.81 16.82
C LEU A 341 -50.29 -54.02 18.21
#